data_AF-A0A537U7S4-F1
#
_entry.id   AF-A0A537U7S4-F1
#
_cell.length_a   1.000
_cell.length_b   1.000
_cell.length_c   1.000
_cell.angle_alpha   90.00
_cell.angle_beta   90.00
_cell.angle_gamma   90.00
#
_symmetry.space_group_name_H-M   'P 1'
#
loop_
_entity.id
_entity.type
_entity.pdbx_description
1 polymer ?
#
loop_
_entity_poly.entity_id
_entity_poly.type
_entity_poly.pdbx_seq_one_letter_code
_entity_poly.pdbx_strand_id
1 'polypeptide(L)'
;MFRPGNPSVLHVVGVKGDPRAMFPNSDLVRVGISDAGFVRLVDTLDATFGRGKGSVMPEQLGPGLYGTSLFFRANGTFHLFHVCNHWIADLLDAAGVPNAPVLATLPSGLLLDLKWRSGLVRSSPFTPKP
;
A
#
# COMPACT_ATOMS: atom_id res chain seq x y z
N MET A 1 21.91 -1.40 -5.66
CA MET A 1 20.89 -0.37 -5.39
C MET A 1 20.52 0.50 -6.59
N PHE A 2 21.38 0.65 -7.63
CA PHE A 2 21.11 1.50 -8.81
C PHE A 2 21.15 0.77 -10.18
N ARG A 3 21.13 -0.56 -10.21
CA ARG A 3 21.05 -1.30 -11.48
C ARG A 3 19.59 -1.49 -11.92
N PRO A 4 19.24 -1.29 -13.20
CA PRO A 4 17.97 -1.74 -13.76
C PRO A 4 17.78 -3.25 -13.47
N GLY A 5 16.56 -3.66 -13.15
CA GLY A 5 16.23 -5.08 -12.93
C GLY A 5 16.44 -5.62 -11.51
N ASN A 6 16.50 -4.79 -10.47
CA ASN A 6 16.52 -5.32 -9.10
C ASN A 6 15.19 -6.04 -8.79
N PRO A 7 15.24 -7.24 -8.20
CA PRO A 7 14.06 -7.94 -7.71
C PRO A 7 13.28 -7.05 -6.73
N SER A 8 11.96 -7.02 -6.87
CA SER A 8 11.06 -6.33 -5.95
C SER A 8 10.56 -7.28 -4.87
N VAL A 9 10.31 -6.72 -3.69
CA VAL A 9 9.73 -7.46 -2.55
C VAL A 9 8.55 -6.68 -1.99
N LEU A 10 7.53 -7.40 -1.54
CA LEU A 10 6.41 -6.83 -0.79
C LEU A 10 6.59 -7.16 0.69
N HIS A 11 6.65 -6.13 1.54
CA HIS A 11 6.70 -6.28 2.99
C HIS A 11 5.27 -6.28 3.55
N VAL A 12 4.85 -7.42 4.10
CA VAL A 12 3.51 -7.57 4.69
C VAL A 12 3.66 -7.61 6.21
N VAL A 13 3.01 -6.66 6.88
CA VAL A 13 3.03 -6.53 8.34
C VAL A 13 1.66 -6.92 8.89
N GLY A 14 1.63 -7.88 9.81
CA GLY A 14 0.43 -8.23 10.54
C GLY A 14 0.03 -7.11 11.49
N VAL A 15 -1.13 -6.50 11.25
CA VAL A 15 -1.71 -5.49 12.13
C VAL A 15 -2.72 -6.17 13.05
N LYS A 16 -2.51 -6.07 14.37
CA LYS A 16 -3.45 -6.57 15.39
C LYS A 16 -4.22 -5.40 15.97
N GLY A 17 -5.55 -5.48 15.97
CA GLY A 17 -6.42 -4.43 16.52
C GLY A 17 -6.56 -3.20 15.62
N ASP A 18 -6.86 -2.04 16.21
CA ASP A 18 -7.08 -0.80 15.47
C ASP A 18 -5.75 -0.27 14.89
N PRO A 19 -5.63 -0.08 13.55
CA PRO A 19 -4.46 0.53 12.93
C PRO A 19 -4.06 1.87 13.55
N ARG A 20 -5.01 2.65 14.08
CA ARG A 20 -4.72 3.92 14.75
C ARG A 20 -3.94 3.76 16.06
N ALA A 21 -4.19 2.67 16.79
CA ALA A 21 -3.43 2.36 18.00
C ALA A 21 -2.01 1.87 17.65
N MET A 22 -1.86 1.18 16.51
CA MET A 22 -0.56 0.67 16.06
C MET A 22 0.32 1.73 15.38
N PHE A 23 -0.30 2.74 14.75
CA PHE A 23 0.39 3.84 14.05
C PHE A 23 -0.02 5.22 14.61
N PRO A 24 0.18 5.50 15.91
CA PRO A 24 -0.35 6.71 16.57
C PRO A 24 0.26 8.01 16.06
N ASN A 25 1.48 7.95 15.52
CA ASN A 25 2.21 9.11 14.99
C ASN A 25 2.09 9.24 13.47
N SER A 26 1.20 8.48 12.83
CA SER A 26 1.00 8.49 11.38
C SER A 26 -0.30 9.20 10.98
N ASP A 27 -0.28 9.86 9.82
CA ASP A 27 -1.48 10.43 9.22
C ASP A 27 -2.36 9.33 8.63
N LEU A 28 -3.53 9.14 9.23
CA LEU A 28 -4.52 8.17 8.78
C LEU A 28 -5.71 8.86 8.15
N VAL A 29 -6.13 8.35 7.00
CA VAL A 29 -7.25 8.86 6.19
C VAL A 29 -8.16 7.68 5.88
N ARG A 30 -9.48 7.86 6.02
CA ARG A 30 -10.46 6.84 5.61
C ARG A 30 -10.80 7.04 4.15
N VAL A 31 -10.58 6.02 3.33
CA VAL A 31 -10.95 6.03 1.91
C VAL A 31 -12.24 5.22 1.74
N GLY A 32 -13.32 5.87 1.33
CA GLY A 32 -14.57 5.20 0.97
C GLY A 32 -14.50 4.73 -0.47
N ILE A 33 -14.66 3.43 -0.70
CA ILE A 33 -14.69 2.82 -2.04
C ILE A 33 -15.92 1.93 -2.17
N SER A 34 -16.40 1.76 -3.40
CA SER A 34 -17.51 0.83 -3.69
C SER A 34 -17.07 -0.62 -3.56
N ASP A 35 -18.01 -1.56 -3.40
CA ASP A 35 -17.72 -3.00 -3.37
C ASP A 35 -16.98 -3.46 -4.64
N ALA A 36 -17.41 -2.97 -5.81
CA ALA A 36 -16.73 -3.26 -7.08
C ALA A 36 -15.31 -2.65 -7.13
N GLY A 37 -15.11 -1.47 -6.54
CA GLY A 37 -13.78 -0.87 -6.39
C GLY A 37 -12.87 -1.66 -5.45
N PHE A 38 -13.43 -2.17 -4.34
CA PHE A 38 -12.70 -3.03 -3.42
C PHE A 38 -12.22 -4.33 -4.09
N VAL A 39 -13.08 -4.98 -4.89
CA VAL A 39 -12.68 -6.18 -5.65
C VAL A 39 -11.50 -5.87 -6.57
N ARG A 40 -11.58 -4.79 -7.36
CA ARG A 40 -10.47 -4.40 -8.26
C ARG A 40 -9.19 -4.06 -7.50
N LEU A 41 -9.30 -3.42 -6.34
CA LEU A 41 -8.16 -3.13 -5.48
C LEU A 41 -7.49 -4.42 -5.00
N VAL A 42 -8.28 -5.39 -4.55
CA VAL A 42 -7.78 -6.69 -4.08
C VAL A 42 -7.13 -7.47 -5.22
N ASP A 43 -7.73 -7.49 -6.41
CA ASP A 43 -7.15 -8.15 -7.59
C ASP A 43 -5.81 -7.51 -7.98
N THR A 44 -5.73 -6.19 -7.94
CA THR A 44 -4.49 -5.44 -8.25
C THR A 44 -3.40 -5.69 -7.19
N LEU A 45 -3.79 -5.74 -5.91
CA LEU A 45 -2.90 -6.11 -4.81
C LEU A 45 -2.42 -7.56 -4.95
N ASP A 46 -3.30 -8.50 -5.29
CA ASP A 46 -2.95 -9.91 -5.48
C ASP A 46 -1.97 -10.11 -6.65
N ALA A 47 -2.16 -9.38 -7.74
CA ALA A 47 -1.26 -9.37 -8.90
C ALA A 47 0.16 -8.86 -8.55
N THR A 48 0.30 -8.10 -7.46
CA THR A 48 1.61 -7.65 -6.96
C THR A 48 2.45 -8.84 -6.48
N PHE A 49 1.83 -9.91 -5.97
CA PHE A 49 2.57 -11.06 -5.44
C PHE A 49 3.18 -11.93 -6.55
N GLY A 50 4.48 -12.11 -6.44
CA GLY A 50 5.23 -13.10 -7.19
C GLY A 50 4.91 -14.51 -6.71
N ARG A 51 4.71 -15.41 -7.66
CA ARG A 51 4.46 -16.84 -7.43
C ARG A 51 5.50 -17.68 -8.16
N GLY A 52 5.85 -18.83 -7.59
CA GLY A 52 6.66 -19.84 -8.27
C GLY A 52 5.92 -20.47 -9.45
N LYS A 53 6.65 -21.11 -10.36
CA LYS A 53 6.05 -21.77 -11.54
C LYS A 53 4.99 -22.80 -11.10
N GLY A 54 3.75 -22.59 -11.51
CA GLY A 54 2.61 -23.46 -11.18
C GLY A 54 2.06 -23.30 -9.75
N SER A 55 2.57 -22.36 -8.96
CA SER A 55 2.05 -22.07 -7.62
C SER A 55 0.94 -21.02 -7.68
N VAL A 56 -0.13 -21.26 -6.92
CA VAL A 56 -1.15 -20.24 -6.59
C VAL A 56 -0.76 -19.40 -5.37
N MET A 57 0.17 -19.89 -4.56
CA MET A 57 0.60 -19.22 -3.33
C MET A 57 1.72 -18.21 -3.60
N PRO A 58 1.65 -17.02 -2.97
CA PRO A 58 2.75 -16.07 -2.96
C PRO A 58 4.06 -16.70 -2.47
N GLU A 59 5.16 -16.37 -3.14
CA GLU A 59 6.48 -16.85 -2.78
C GLU A 59 7.03 -16.05 -1.60
N GLN A 60 7.11 -16.68 -0.42
CA GLN A 60 7.69 -16.10 0.78
C GLN A 60 9.22 -16.12 0.69
N LEU A 61 9.84 -14.97 0.92
CA LEU A 61 11.29 -14.78 0.89
C LEU A 61 11.94 -14.85 2.28
N GLY A 62 11.16 -14.61 3.34
CA GLY A 62 11.63 -14.71 4.72
C GLY A 62 10.99 -13.72 5.68
N PRO A 63 11.55 -13.58 6.90
CA PRO A 63 11.10 -12.63 7.90
C PRO A 63 11.19 -11.18 7.41
N GLY A 64 10.22 -10.34 7.78
CA GLY A 64 10.22 -8.91 7.48
C GLY A 64 11.07 -8.08 8.46
N LEU A 65 11.08 -6.75 8.28
CA LEU A 65 11.95 -5.84 9.04
C LEU A 65 11.51 -5.59 10.50
N TYR A 66 10.21 -5.64 10.78
CA TYR A 66 9.66 -5.27 12.09
C TYR A 66 8.32 -5.94 12.39
N GLY A 67 8.03 -6.12 13.69
CA GLY A 67 6.81 -6.77 14.17
C GLY A 67 6.65 -8.21 13.67
N THR A 68 5.41 -8.70 13.66
CA THR A 68 5.07 -9.96 12.98
C THR A 68 4.90 -9.67 11.49
N SER A 69 5.96 -9.84 10.70
CA SER A 69 5.95 -9.54 9.27
C SER A 69 6.78 -10.50 8.42
N LEU A 70 6.45 -10.54 7.12
CA LEU A 70 7.10 -11.38 6.12
C LEU A 70 7.42 -10.57 4.86
N PHE A 71 8.50 -10.94 4.18
CA PHE A 71 8.76 -10.52 2.81
C PHE A 71 8.25 -11.56 1.82
N PHE A 72 7.59 -11.09 0.76
CA PHE A 72 7.19 -11.88 -0.39
C PHE A 72 7.87 -11.36 -1.65
N ARG A 73 8.11 -12.25 -2.62
CA ARG A 73 8.51 -11.83 -3.96
C ARG A 73 7.39 -10.96 -4.54
N ALA A 74 7.74 -9.84 -5.15
CA ALA A 74 6.79 -9.05 -5.91
C ALA A 74 7.04 -9.19 -7.43
N ASN A 75 6.01 -8.92 -8.22
CA ASN A 75 6.11 -8.79 -9.67
C ASN A 75 6.49 -7.34 -10.02
N GLY A 76 7.49 -7.17 -10.91
CA GLY A 76 7.97 -5.85 -11.35
C GLY A 76 9.35 -5.48 -10.77
N THR A 77 9.81 -4.26 -11.06
CA THR A 77 11.11 -3.72 -10.63
C THR A 77 10.96 -2.70 -9.51
N PHE A 78 11.69 -2.89 -8.41
CA PHE A 78 11.70 -1.94 -7.29
C PHE A 78 12.98 -1.09 -7.28
N HIS A 79 12.82 0.22 -7.34
CA HIS A 79 13.85 1.19 -6.97
C HIS A 79 13.21 2.54 -6.61
N LEU A 80 13.91 3.35 -5.81
CA LEU A 80 13.51 4.58 -5.11
C LEU A 80 12.88 5.71 -5.97
N PHE A 81 12.64 5.49 -7.26
CA PHE A 81 12.00 6.40 -8.21
C PHE A 81 10.72 5.81 -8.86
N HIS A 82 10.39 4.54 -8.56
CA HIS A 82 9.09 3.84 -8.70
C HIS A 82 8.65 3.44 -7.28
N VAL A 83 8.39 4.45 -6.45
CA VAL A 83 8.23 4.31 -4.99
C VAL A 83 6.89 3.70 -4.59
N CYS A 84 6.83 3.16 -3.37
CA CYS A 84 5.62 2.62 -2.73
C CYS A 84 4.37 3.48 -2.91
N ASN A 85 4.52 4.81 -2.96
CA ASN A 85 3.41 5.73 -3.14
C ASN A 85 2.75 5.65 -4.53
N HIS A 86 3.53 5.36 -5.59
CA HIS A 86 2.94 5.14 -6.92
C HIS A 86 2.16 3.83 -6.93
N TRP A 87 2.72 2.78 -6.33
CA TRP A 87 2.01 1.51 -6.15
C TRP A 87 0.70 1.68 -5.35
N ILE A 88 0.69 2.49 -4.28
CA ILE A 88 -0.54 2.83 -3.57
C ILE A 88 -1.50 3.64 -4.45
N ALA A 89 -1.00 4.58 -5.25
CA ALA A 89 -1.83 5.36 -6.18
C ALA A 89 -2.49 4.44 -7.23
N ASP A 90 -1.76 3.47 -7.79
CA ASP A 90 -2.32 2.49 -8.74
C ASP A 90 -3.42 1.63 -8.10
N LEU A 91 -3.24 1.21 -6.84
CA LEU A 91 -4.28 0.48 -6.09
C LEU A 91 -5.54 1.33 -5.87
N LEU A 92 -5.36 2.62 -5.55
CA LEU A 92 -6.47 3.56 -5.36
C LEU A 92 -7.17 3.89 -6.68
N ASP A 93 -6.43 4.05 -7.78
CA ASP A 93 -6.98 4.25 -9.12
C ASP A 93 -7.81 3.04 -9.56
N ALA A 94 -7.30 1.82 -9.35
CA ALA A 94 -8.04 0.59 -9.60
C ALA A 94 -9.35 0.53 -8.78
N ALA A 95 -9.34 1.07 -7.56
CA ALA A 95 -10.53 1.20 -6.73
C ALA A 95 -11.51 2.27 -7.20
N GLY A 96 -11.15 3.09 -8.20
CA GLY A 96 -11.93 4.21 -8.72
C GLY A 96 -11.76 5.50 -7.92
N VAL A 97 -10.67 5.64 -7.16
CA VAL A 97 -10.36 6.84 -6.39
C VAL A 97 -9.47 7.76 -7.25
N PRO A 98 -9.96 8.96 -7.63
CA PRO A 98 -9.17 9.89 -8.43
C PRO A 98 -7.89 10.29 -7.71
N ASN A 99 -6.74 10.06 -8.34
CA ASN A 99 -5.42 10.49 -7.86
C ASN A 99 -4.57 11.07 -8.99
N ALA A 100 -3.52 11.83 -8.63
CA ALA A 100 -2.54 12.39 -9.55
C ALA A 100 -1.15 11.74 -9.29
N PRO A 101 -0.70 10.82 -10.17
CA PRO A 101 0.53 10.05 -9.98
C PRO A 101 1.79 10.91 -9.75
N VAL A 102 1.86 12.11 -10.35
CA VAL A 102 3.04 12.98 -10.31
C VAL A 102 3.34 13.53 -8.90
N LEU A 103 2.31 13.70 -8.06
CA LEU A 103 2.48 14.19 -6.68
C LEU A 103 2.82 13.06 -5.68
N ALA A 104 2.72 11.79 -6.09
CA ALA A 104 2.98 10.63 -5.24
C ALA A 104 4.48 10.41 -4.95
N THR A 105 5.38 11.21 -5.52
CA THR A 105 6.83 11.07 -5.27
C THR A 105 7.20 11.24 -3.78
N LEU A 106 6.41 12.01 -3.01
CA LEU A 106 6.55 12.15 -1.55
C LEU A 106 5.26 11.71 -0.82
N PRO A 107 5.35 11.07 0.36
CA PRO A 107 4.16 10.66 1.12
C PRO A 107 3.19 11.81 1.43
N SER A 108 3.73 13.00 1.69
CA SER A 108 2.95 14.22 1.92
C SER A 108 2.24 14.73 0.67
N GLY A 109 2.80 14.51 -0.52
CA GLY A 109 2.21 14.88 -1.80
C GLY A 109 1.00 14.01 -2.16
N LEU A 110 1.09 12.69 -1.93
CA LEU A 110 -0.05 11.77 -2.09
C LEU A 110 -1.21 12.15 -1.15
N LEU A 111 -0.92 12.43 0.12
CA LEU A 111 -1.94 12.84 1.08
C LEU A 111 -2.60 14.18 0.73
N LEU A 112 -1.85 15.14 0.17
CA LEU A 112 -2.38 16.41 -0.30
C LEU A 112 -3.31 16.23 -1.51
N ASP A 113 -2.90 15.42 -2.48
CA ASP A 113 -3.70 15.12 -3.66
C ASP A 113 -5.01 14.39 -3.31
N LEU A 114 -4.94 13.39 -2.42
CA LEU A 114 -6.11 12.68 -1.90
C LEU A 114 -7.09 13.58 -1.14
N LYS A 115 -6.57 14.53 -0.36
CA LYS A 115 -7.41 15.55 0.31
C LYS A 115 -8.09 16.46 -0.69
N TRP A 116 -7.38 16.90 -1.73
CA TRP A 116 -7.89 17.86 -2.71
C TRP A 116 -8.87 17.20 -3.68
N ARG A 117 -8.48 16.11 -4.35
CA ARG A 117 -9.26 15.52 -5.46
C ARG A 117 -10.36 14.58 -5.01
N SER A 118 -10.14 13.89 -3.88
CA SER A 118 -11.07 12.88 -3.37
C SER A 118 -11.82 13.34 -2.11
N GLY A 119 -11.62 14.59 -1.67
CA GLY A 119 -12.31 15.17 -0.51
C GLY A 119 -12.04 14.44 0.80
N LEU A 120 -10.95 13.66 0.87
CA LEU A 120 -10.70 12.78 2.00
C LEU A 120 -10.27 13.59 3.23
N VAL A 121 -11.03 13.47 4.32
CA VAL A 121 -10.75 14.16 5.58
C VAL A 121 -9.84 13.32 6.45
N ARG A 122 -8.83 13.95 7.08
CA ARG A 122 -7.97 13.29 8.07
C ARG A 122 -8.84 12.68 9.15
N SER A 123 -8.57 11.42 9.50
CA SER A 123 -9.30 10.83 10.62
C SER A 123 -8.92 11.51 11.94
N SER A 124 -9.92 11.74 12.80
CA SER A 124 -9.70 12.25 14.14
C SER A 124 -8.69 11.38 14.90
N PRO A 125 -7.89 11.98 15.81
CA PRO A 125 -6.97 11.24 16.67
C PRO A 125 -7.65 10.06 17.34
N PHE A 126 -6.91 8.97 17.54
CA PHE A 126 -7.41 7.83 18.30
C PHE A 126 -7.71 8.26 19.73
N THR A 127 -8.96 8.16 20.14
CA THR A 127 -9.39 8.18 21.53
C THR A 127 -9.71 6.74 21.93
N PRO A 128 -8.87 6.07 22.75
CA PRO A 128 -9.23 4.76 23.28
C PRO A 128 -10.54 4.88 24.05
N LYS A 129 -11.47 3.94 23.82
CA LYS A 129 -12.65 3.79 24.68
C LYS A 129 -12.17 3.33 26.07
N PRO A 130 -12.67 3.91 27.17
CA PRO A 130 -12.28 3.50 28.52
C PRO A 130 -12.59 2.03 28.80
#